data_AF-A0AAD6UZ75-F1
#
_entry.id   AF-A0AAD6UZ75-F1
#
_cell.length_a   1.000
_cell.length_b   1.000
_cell.length_c   1.000
_cell.angle_alpha   90.00
_cell.angle_beta   90.00
_cell.angle_gamma   90.00
#
_symmetry.space_group_name_H-M   'P 1'
#
loop_
_entity.id
_entity.type
_entity.pdbx_description
1 polymer ?
#
loop_
_entity_poly.entity_id
_entity_poly.type
_entity_poly.pdbx_seq_one_letter_code
_entity_poly.pdbx_strand_id
1 'polypeptide(L)'
;MLEAMNTSISEQFHYFRQVAKEFEVAVNAGDVAAQRKIRLSVGAVCSYVKCGKPCLSASREKWTPKRCSGCLGNYYCSKECQKADWKPISGRSTEPAVHHKDWCKVIRDEYMPQLPYFQAQLTQFPWGRLERDGTFSNKFLQARFDVLDADFRKAGFWAVPERINPHDVTDDPLYGAAQPFLHLKDNTNLKGYAHGAMMLVLEEWPSDVEGWKLRDETLVPHIFFTDRFPPPARPRPGQVRDWKSWYDWRGLSLASPAAILMDHILTTYYLLTETLKVVDLRRPSHERQVVDVHYVGAETELNYLP
;
A
#
# COMPACT_ATOMS: atom_id res chain seq x y z
N MET A 1 -2.99 -26.04 1.05
CA MET A 1 -3.80 -24.82 0.91
C MET A 1 -2.92 -23.57 1.00
N LEU A 2 -2.11 -23.43 2.06
CA LEU A 2 -1.12 -22.34 2.21
C LEU A 2 -0.08 -22.27 1.07
N GLU A 3 0.47 -23.41 0.62
CA GLU A 3 1.39 -23.43 -0.52
C GLU A 3 0.77 -22.88 -1.81
N ALA A 4 -0.48 -23.23 -2.10
CA ALA A 4 -1.20 -22.73 -3.27
C ALA A 4 -1.51 -21.22 -3.18
N MET A 5 -1.74 -20.68 -1.98
CA MET A 5 -1.90 -19.24 -1.76
C MET A 5 -0.58 -18.49 -1.95
N ASN A 6 0.54 -19.07 -1.49
CA ASN A 6 1.88 -18.48 -1.64
C ASN A 6 2.34 -18.41 -3.10
N THR A 7 2.11 -19.46 -3.88
CA THR A 7 2.37 -19.42 -5.33
C THR A 7 1.57 -18.30 -6.00
N SER A 8 0.32 -18.10 -5.59
CA SER A 8 -0.56 -17.08 -6.18
C SER A 8 -0.11 -15.63 -5.91
N ILE A 9 0.46 -15.32 -4.74
CA ILE A 9 0.92 -13.95 -4.40
C ILE A 9 2.23 -13.63 -5.14
N SER A 10 3.20 -14.54 -5.13
CA SER A 10 4.46 -14.36 -5.84
C SER A 10 4.23 -14.19 -7.36
N GLU A 11 3.30 -14.97 -7.93
CA GLU A 11 2.88 -14.81 -9.33
C GLU A 11 2.26 -13.42 -9.59
N GLN A 12 1.46 -12.88 -8.67
CA GLN A 12 0.93 -11.52 -8.80
C GLN A 12 2.03 -10.46 -8.78
N PHE A 13 3.01 -10.57 -7.88
CA PHE A 13 4.12 -9.61 -7.82
C PHE A 13 5.02 -9.70 -9.05
N HIS A 14 5.29 -10.91 -9.53
CA HIS A 14 6.01 -11.11 -10.79
C HIS A 14 5.26 -10.46 -11.95
N TYR A 15 3.94 -10.67 -12.03
CA TYR A 15 3.09 -10.03 -13.05
C TYR A 15 3.18 -8.50 -12.99
N PHE A 16 3.00 -7.87 -11.82
CA PHE A 16 3.08 -6.41 -11.71
C PHE A 16 4.46 -5.87 -12.10
N ARG A 17 5.55 -6.55 -11.72
CA ARG A 17 6.91 -6.17 -12.11
C ARG A 17 7.15 -6.29 -13.61
N GLN A 18 6.71 -7.38 -14.22
CA GLN A 18 6.81 -7.55 -15.67
C GLN A 18 6.07 -6.43 -16.39
N VAL A 19 4.81 -6.18 -16.01
CA VAL A 19 3.99 -5.14 -16.64
C VAL A 19 4.54 -3.74 -16.38
N ALA A 20 5.12 -3.47 -15.21
CA ALA A 20 5.82 -2.23 -14.92
C ALA A 20 7.02 -2.00 -15.84
N LYS A 21 7.83 -3.03 -16.09
CA LYS A 21 8.96 -2.95 -17.04
C LYS A 21 8.47 -2.70 -18.47
N GLU A 22 7.44 -3.41 -18.92
CA GLU A 22 6.83 -3.20 -20.24
C GLU A 22 6.30 -1.76 -20.38
N PHE A 23 5.69 -1.23 -19.32
CA PHE A 23 5.20 0.14 -19.29
C PHE A 23 6.34 1.16 -19.38
N GLU A 24 7.41 0.98 -18.60
CA GLU A 24 8.58 1.87 -18.64
C GLU A 24 9.26 1.88 -20.01
N VAL A 25 9.37 0.72 -20.67
CA VAL A 25 9.85 0.64 -22.06
C VAL A 25 8.96 1.48 -22.99
N ALA A 26 7.64 1.37 -22.86
CA ALA A 26 6.70 2.15 -23.66
C ALA A 26 6.71 3.66 -23.34
N VAL A 27 6.96 4.05 -22.09
CA VAL A 27 7.15 5.46 -21.69
C VAL A 27 8.42 6.03 -22.31
N ASN A 28 9.55 5.33 -22.17
CA ASN A 28 10.84 5.76 -22.71
C ASN A 28 10.83 5.83 -24.24
N ALA A 29 10.06 4.96 -24.90
CA ALA A 29 9.87 4.99 -26.36
C ALA A 29 8.86 6.04 -26.84
N GLY A 30 8.12 6.71 -25.94
CA GLY A 30 7.01 7.60 -26.30
C GLY A 30 5.81 6.88 -26.93
N ASP A 31 5.71 5.55 -26.81
CA ASP A 31 4.64 4.74 -27.41
C ASP A 31 3.37 4.76 -26.57
N VAL A 32 2.56 5.80 -26.77
CA VAL A 32 1.25 5.99 -26.13
C VAL A 32 0.29 4.82 -26.41
N ALA A 33 0.42 4.16 -27.57
CA ALA A 33 -0.45 3.03 -27.91
C ALA A 33 -0.10 1.78 -27.07
N ALA A 34 1.18 1.47 -26.91
CA ALA A 34 1.65 0.40 -26.02
C ALA A 34 1.29 0.68 -24.56
N GLN A 35 1.48 1.92 -24.08
CA GLN A 35 1.08 2.33 -22.73
C GLN A 35 -0.42 2.05 -22.47
N ARG A 36 -1.28 2.34 -23.45
CA ARG A 36 -2.74 2.11 -23.37
C ARG A 36 -3.17 0.65 -23.52
N LYS A 37 -2.31 -0.22 -24.08
CA LYS A 37 -2.58 -1.66 -24.20
C LYS A 37 -2.37 -2.38 -22.88
N ILE A 38 -1.42 -1.92 -22.07
CA ILE A 38 -1.22 -2.37 -20.70
C ILE A 38 -2.47 -1.99 -19.90
N ARG A 39 -3.21 -2.97 -19.38
CA ARG A 39 -4.43 -2.76 -18.60
C ARG A 39 -4.18 -3.17 -17.16
N LEU A 40 -4.35 -2.21 -16.26
CA LEU A 40 -4.09 -2.36 -14.83
C LEU A 40 -5.34 -2.08 -13.99
N SER A 41 -6.47 -1.80 -14.66
CA SER A 41 -7.78 -1.71 -14.03
C SER A 41 -7.98 -2.86 -13.05
N VAL A 42 -8.83 -2.67 -12.03
CA VAL A 42 -9.15 -3.61 -10.92
C VAL A 42 -9.66 -5.00 -11.39
N GLY A 43 -9.49 -5.30 -12.65
CA GLY A 43 -9.59 -6.62 -13.22
C GLY A 43 -8.69 -7.74 -12.81
N ALA A 44 -7.89 -7.53 -11.77
CA ALA A 44 -7.05 -8.60 -11.29
C ALA A 44 -7.77 -9.57 -10.34
N VAL A 45 -8.78 -9.14 -9.57
CA VAL A 45 -9.29 -9.98 -8.48
C VAL A 45 -10.80 -9.88 -8.37
N CYS A 46 -11.49 -11.00 -8.51
CA CYS A 46 -12.89 -11.10 -8.13
C CYS A 46 -12.99 -10.91 -6.62
N SER A 47 -13.85 -9.99 -6.14
CA SER A 47 -14.05 -9.74 -4.71
C SER A 47 -14.39 -11.01 -3.93
N TYR A 48 -15.00 -11.99 -4.60
CA TYR A 48 -15.20 -13.32 -4.05
C TYR A 48 -13.87 -14.10 -3.96
N VAL A 49 -13.19 -13.97 -2.82
CA VAL A 49 -11.92 -14.63 -2.46
C VAL A 49 -11.96 -16.15 -2.71
N LYS A 50 -13.13 -16.78 -2.62
CA LYS A 50 -13.32 -18.24 -2.76
C LYS A 50 -13.54 -18.73 -4.19
N CYS A 51 -13.45 -17.89 -5.22
CA CYS A 51 -13.50 -18.40 -6.60
C CYS A 51 -12.32 -19.32 -6.93
N GLY A 52 -11.24 -19.28 -6.14
CA GLY A 52 -10.12 -20.24 -6.17
C GLY A 52 -9.35 -20.27 -7.50
N LYS A 53 -9.62 -19.32 -8.39
CA LYS A 53 -9.03 -19.21 -9.72
C LYS A 53 -8.63 -17.75 -9.95
N PRO A 54 -7.42 -17.49 -10.45
CA PRO A 54 -7.08 -16.15 -10.92
C PRO A 54 -8.09 -15.80 -12.02
N CYS A 55 -8.83 -14.71 -11.80
CA CYS A 55 -9.85 -14.28 -12.75
C CYS A 55 -9.23 -13.84 -14.08
N LEU A 56 -7.93 -13.56 -14.05
CA LEU A 56 -6.98 -13.52 -15.13
C LEU A 56 -6.28 -14.88 -15.24
N SER A 57 -6.88 -15.90 -15.86
CA SER A 57 -6.04 -16.94 -16.45
C SER A 57 -5.42 -16.34 -17.71
N ALA A 58 -4.12 -16.58 -17.95
CA ALA A 58 -3.43 -16.16 -19.18
C ALA A 58 -4.14 -16.61 -20.48
N SER A 59 -5.03 -17.60 -20.36
CA SER A 59 -5.87 -18.13 -21.44
C SER A 59 -7.15 -17.34 -21.76
N ARG A 60 -7.56 -16.36 -20.95
CA ARG A 60 -8.74 -15.51 -21.29
C ARG A 60 -8.26 -14.26 -22.02
N GLU A 61 -8.32 -14.30 -23.35
CA GLU A 61 -8.02 -13.16 -24.23
C GLU A 61 -8.83 -11.89 -23.92
N LYS A 62 -9.93 -11.98 -23.15
CA LYS A 62 -10.75 -10.82 -22.78
C LYS A 62 -11.46 -11.00 -21.43
N TRP A 63 -10.87 -10.47 -20.36
CA TRP A 63 -11.55 -10.34 -19.08
C TRP A 63 -12.59 -9.20 -19.13
N THR A 64 -13.85 -9.50 -18.77
CA THR A 64 -14.96 -8.53 -18.72
C THR A 64 -15.67 -8.63 -17.36
N PRO A 65 -15.33 -7.78 -16.39
CA PRO A 65 -15.91 -7.85 -15.06
C PRO A 65 -17.40 -7.60 -15.10
N LYS A 66 -18.09 -8.20 -14.14
CA LYS A 66 -19.38 -7.72 -13.68
C LYS A 66 -19.15 -6.79 -12.49
N ARG A 67 -19.47 -5.52 -12.67
CA ARG A 67 -19.48 -4.51 -11.60
C ARG A 67 -20.79 -4.61 -10.82
N CYS A 68 -20.73 -4.54 -9.49
CA CYS A 68 -21.95 -4.45 -8.68
C CYS A 68 -22.73 -3.19 -9.07
N SER A 69 -23.98 -3.32 -9.49
CA SER A 69 -24.83 -2.18 -9.85
C SER A 69 -25.25 -1.35 -8.63
N GLY A 70 -25.18 -1.92 -7.42
CA GLY A 70 -25.55 -1.23 -6.19
C GLY A 70 -24.48 -0.26 -5.71
N CYS A 71 -23.26 -0.76 -5.47
CA CYS A 71 -22.17 0.05 -4.94
C CYS A 71 -21.21 0.59 -5.99
N LEU A 72 -21.17 0.04 -7.20
CA LEU A 72 -20.18 0.34 -8.25
C LEU A 72 -18.71 0.09 -7.87
N GLY A 73 -18.37 -0.17 -6.60
CA GLY A 73 -16.99 -0.37 -6.14
C GLY A 73 -16.51 -1.83 -6.13
N ASN A 74 -17.40 -2.82 -6.27
CA ASN A 74 -17.02 -4.24 -6.31
C ASN A 74 -17.14 -4.87 -7.70
N TYR A 75 -16.20 -5.76 -8.02
CA TYR A 75 -16.06 -6.40 -9.32
C TYR A 75 -15.98 -7.91 -9.19
N TYR A 76 -16.65 -8.62 -10.10
CA TYR A 76 -16.77 -10.08 -10.10
C TYR A 76 -16.44 -10.65 -11.47
N CYS A 77 -15.87 -11.84 -11.51
CA CYS A 77 -15.66 -12.54 -12.77
C CYS A 77 -16.95 -13.14 -13.36
N SER A 78 -17.98 -13.33 -12.53
CA SER A 78 -19.27 -13.88 -12.95
C SER A 78 -20.39 -13.49 -11.99
N LYS A 79 -21.65 -13.70 -12.43
CA LYS A 79 -22.84 -13.45 -11.61
C LYS A 79 -22.92 -14.42 -10.43
N GLU A 80 -22.39 -15.63 -10.60
CA GLU A 80 -22.34 -16.68 -9.59
C GLU A 80 -21.41 -16.26 -8.44
N CYS A 81 -20.24 -15.70 -8.76
CA CYS A 81 -19.34 -15.16 -7.75
C CYS A 81 -19.96 -13.98 -7.00
N GLN A 82 -20.64 -13.07 -7.71
CA GLN A 82 -21.38 -11.97 -7.06
C GLN A 82 -22.45 -12.50 -6.09
N LYS A 83 -23.23 -13.51 -6.49
CA LYS A 83 -24.26 -14.10 -5.63
C LYS A 83 -23.66 -14.83 -4.43
N ALA A 84 -22.52 -15.48 -4.61
CA ALA A 84 -21.82 -16.18 -3.53
C ALA A 84 -21.23 -15.19 -2.51
N ASP A 85 -20.68 -14.07 -2.97
CA ASP A 85 -20.17 -13.00 -2.10
C ASP A 85 -21.29 -12.19 -1.39
N TRP A 86 -22.50 -12.21 -1.96
CA TRP A 86 -23.66 -11.53 -1.40
C TRP A 86 -24.25 -12.21 -0.16
N LYS A 87 -24.04 -13.51 0.03
CA LYS A 87 -24.67 -14.27 1.12
C LYS A 87 -23.62 -14.77 2.12
N PRO A 88 -23.96 -14.80 3.41
CA PRO A 88 -23.16 -15.51 4.38
C PRO A 88 -22.94 -16.96 3.97
N ILE A 89 -21.69 -17.42 4.01
CA ILE A 89 -21.41 -18.85 3.89
C ILE A 89 -21.76 -19.45 5.24
N SER A 90 -22.97 -20.00 5.32
CA SER A 90 -23.42 -20.75 6.49
C SER A 90 -22.46 -21.91 6.77
N GLY A 91 -21.72 -21.85 7.88
CA GLY A 91 -21.25 -23.04 8.59
C GLY A 91 -19.79 -23.46 8.48
N ARG A 92 -18.78 -22.56 8.47
CA ARG A 92 -17.38 -23.05 8.61
C ARG A 92 -16.28 -22.12 9.11
N SER A 93 -16.55 -20.87 9.50
CA SER A 93 -15.53 -20.02 10.13
C SER A 93 -16.03 -19.46 11.46
N THR A 94 -15.16 -19.50 12.47
CA THR A 94 -15.33 -18.85 13.77
C THR A 94 -15.27 -17.33 13.67
N GLU A 95 -14.74 -16.79 12.58
CA GLU A 95 -14.77 -15.37 12.26
C GLU A 95 -15.92 -15.05 11.30
N PRO A 96 -16.69 -13.96 11.57
CA PRO A 96 -17.71 -13.48 10.66
C PRO A 96 -17.03 -12.96 9.40
N ALA A 97 -17.01 -13.79 8.36
CA ALA A 97 -16.58 -13.34 7.05
C ALA A 97 -17.43 -12.13 6.66
N VAL A 98 -16.75 -11.03 6.36
CA VAL A 98 -17.40 -9.79 5.93
C VAL A 98 -17.90 -9.99 4.50
N HIS A 99 -19.23 -9.96 4.31
CA HIS A 99 -19.83 -10.20 3.00
C HIS A 99 -20.12 -8.90 2.27
N HIS A 100 -20.16 -8.96 0.93
CA HIS A 100 -20.42 -7.78 0.12
C HIS A 100 -21.76 -7.12 0.49
N LYS A 101 -22.78 -7.90 0.85
CA LYS A 101 -24.09 -7.37 1.23
C LYS A 101 -24.00 -6.36 2.37
N ASP A 102 -23.13 -6.61 3.35
CA ASP A 102 -23.03 -5.79 4.56
C ASP A 102 -22.33 -4.46 4.28
N TRP A 103 -21.36 -4.46 3.35
CA TRP A 103 -20.58 -3.26 3.01
C TRP A 103 -21.02 -2.59 1.71
N CYS A 104 -21.91 -3.19 0.92
CA CYS A 104 -22.38 -2.62 -0.34
C CYS A 104 -22.93 -1.21 -0.14
N LYS A 105 -23.71 -1.01 0.92
CA LYS A 105 -24.25 0.30 1.28
C LYS A 105 -23.14 1.29 1.67
N VAL A 106 -22.21 0.89 2.55
CA VAL A 106 -21.07 1.72 2.98
C VAL A 106 -20.23 2.14 1.78
N ILE A 107 -19.86 1.20 0.91
CA ILE A 107 -19.09 1.50 -0.30
C ILE A 107 -19.82 2.52 -1.18
N ARG A 108 -21.13 2.33 -1.39
CA ARG A 108 -21.95 3.24 -2.20
C ARG A 108 -22.06 4.64 -1.60
N ASP A 109 -22.34 4.72 -0.30
CA ASP A 109 -22.73 5.96 0.37
C ASP A 109 -21.54 6.74 0.91
N GLU A 110 -20.43 6.07 1.22
CA GLU A 110 -19.26 6.67 1.86
C GLU A 110 -18.03 6.67 0.96
N TYR A 111 -17.71 5.58 0.26
CA TYR A 111 -16.46 5.49 -0.50
C TYR A 111 -16.57 6.01 -1.93
N MET A 112 -17.60 5.62 -2.67
CA MET A 112 -17.79 6.06 -4.06
C MET A 112 -17.92 7.58 -4.21
N PRO A 113 -18.57 8.32 -3.29
CA PRO A 113 -18.61 9.78 -3.37
C PRO A 113 -17.23 10.44 -3.23
N GLN A 114 -16.27 9.76 -2.58
CA GLN A 114 -14.89 10.23 -2.44
C GLN A 114 -14.02 9.88 -3.66
N LEU A 115 -14.48 8.99 -4.54
CA LEU A 115 -13.70 8.54 -5.69
C LEU A 115 -13.22 9.70 -6.59
N PRO A 116 -14.05 10.70 -6.96
CA PRO A 116 -13.57 11.84 -7.76
C PRO A 116 -12.46 12.64 -7.06
N TYR A 117 -12.54 12.77 -5.73
CA TYR A 117 -11.50 13.43 -4.95
C TYR A 117 -10.17 12.65 -5.03
N PHE A 118 -10.19 11.33 -4.78
CA PHE A 118 -8.99 10.50 -4.89
C PHE A 118 -8.40 10.47 -6.30
N GLN A 119 -9.25 10.42 -7.33
CA GLN A 119 -8.83 10.52 -8.72
C GLN A 119 -8.13 11.85 -8.99
N ALA A 120 -8.71 12.97 -8.52
CA ALA A 120 -8.10 14.29 -8.66
C ALA A 120 -6.76 14.38 -7.92
N GLN A 121 -6.64 13.79 -6.73
CA GLN A 121 -5.36 13.70 -6.00
C GLN A 121 -4.32 12.91 -6.80
N LEU A 122 -4.68 11.74 -7.32
CA LEU A 122 -3.76 10.91 -8.10
C LEU A 122 -3.27 11.63 -9.36
N THR A 123 -4.14 12.36 -10.06
CA THR A 123 -3.78 13.05 -11.31
C THR A 123 -2.89 14.27 -11.12
N GLN A 124 -2.63 14.71 -9.89
CA GLN A 124 -1.61 15.72 -9.62
C GLN A 124 -0.19 15.18 -9.81
N PHE A 125 -0.01 13.86 -9.68
CA PHE A 125 1.29 13.23 -9.82
C PHE A 125 1.57 12.87 -11.29
N PRO A 126 2.78 13.14 -11.81
CA PRO A 126 3.14 12.79 -13.18
C PRO A 126 3.21 11.27 -13.41
N TRP A 127 3.42 10.49 -12.34
CA TRP A 127 3.34 9.03 -12.37
C TRP A 127 1.93 8.51 -12.14
N GLY A 128 1.00 9.37 -11.74
CA GLY A 128 -0.39 9.04 -11.48
C GLY A 128 -1.08 8.56 -12.76
N ARG A 129 -1.72 7.40 -12.69
CA ARG A 129 -2.37 6.78 -13.84
C ARG A 129 -3.74 6.26 -13.45
N LEU A 130 -4.76 6.81 -14.11
CA LEU A 130 -6.12 6.29 -14.06
C LEU A 130 -6.35 5.34 -15.23
N GLU A 131 -7.00 4.24 -14.90
CA GLU A 131 -7.46 3.26 -15.86
C GLU A 131 -8.78 3.72 -16.49
N ARG A 132 -9.20 3.05 -17.58
CA ARG A 132 -10.42 3.45 -18.31
C ARG A 132 -11.70 3.40 -17.46
N ASP A 133 -11.69 2.59 -16.41
CA ASP A 133 -12.78 2.46 -15.46
C ASP A 133 -12.65 3.42 -14.26
N GLY A 134 -11.66 4.32 -14.28
CA GLY A 134 -11.39 5.29 -13.23
C GLY A 134 -10.63 4.72 -12.03
N THR A 135 -10.18 3.46 -12.10
CA THR A 135 -9.39 2.85 -11.02
C THR A 135 -7.90 3.12 -11.19
N PHE A 136 -7.11 2.85 -10.15
CA PHE A 136 -5.65 2.82 -10.23
C PHE A 136 -5.14 1.57 -9.52
N SER A 137 -3.95 1.10 -9.91
CA SER A 137 -3.32 -0.07 -9.28
C SER A 137 -2.15 0.36 -8.41
N ASN A 138 -2.36 0.35 -7.09
CA ASN A 138 -1.29 0.67 -6.14
C ASN A 138 -0.09 -0.29 -6.31
N LYS A 139 -0.33 -1.60 -6.43
CA LYS A 139 0.72 -2.61 -6.65
C LYS A 139 1.52 -2.36 -7.92
N PHE A 140 0.88 -1.93 -9.01
CA PHE A 140 1.62 -1.59 -10.23
C PHE A 140 2.53 -0.37 -10.02
N LEU A 141 2.02 0.69 -9.38
CA LEU A 141 2.83 1.87 -9.07
C LEU A 141 4.00 1.48 -8.19
N GLN A 142 3.77 0.65 -7.18
CA GLN A 142 4.83 0.11 -6.35
C GLN A 142 5.86 -0.67 -7.19
N ALA A 143 5.42 -1.55 -8.08
CA ALA A 143 6.33 -2.30 -8.97
C ALA A 143 7.13 -1.39 -9.92
N ARG A 144 6.53 -0.28 -10.37
CA ARG A 144 7.15 0.71 -11.26
C ARG A 144 8.33 1.42 -10.61
N PHE A 145 8.23 1.71 -9.32
CA PHE A 145 9.32 2.34 -8.55
C PHE A 145 10.30 1.32 -7.96
N ASP A 146 10.20 0.03 -8.34
CA ASP A 146 10.99 -1.07 -7.77
C ASP A 146 10.74 -1.27 -6.26
N VAL A 147 9.54 -0.88 -5.82
CA VAL A 147 9.09 -0.89 -4.43
C VAL A 147 8.11 -2.03 -4.13
N LEU A 148 7.99 -3.00 -5.04
CA LEU A 148 7.19 -4.22 -4.87
C LEU A 148 8.06 -5.47 -5.06
N ASP A 149 8.50 -6.11 -3.98
CA ASP A 149 9.21 -7.40 -4.04
C ASP A 149 8.70 -8.41 -3.01
N ALA A 150 8.77 -9.67 -3.40
CA ALA A 150 8.61 -10.84 -2.55
C ALA A 150 9.82 -11.03 -1.62
N ASP A 151 11.01 -10.71 -2.15
CA ASP A 151 12.26 -10.74 -1.41
C ASP A 151 12.42 -9.41 -0.69
N PHE A 152 12.02 -9.36 0.57
CA PHE A 152 12.05 -8.17 1.41
C PHE A 152 13.44 -7.51 1.48
N ARG A 153 14.52 -8.29 1.31
CA ARG A 153 15.90 -7.78 1.23
C ARG A 153 16.13 -6.84 0.06
N LYS A 154 15.30 -6.94 -0.99
CA LYS A 154 15.37 -6.13 -2.20
C LYS A 154 14.43 -4.94 -2.17
N ALA A 155 13.40 -4.95 -1.32
CA ALA A 155 12.30 -4.01 -1.37
C ALA A 155 12.39 -2.81 -0.42
N GLY A 156 13.54 -2.45 0.19
CA GLY A 156 13.66 -1.17 0.92
C GLY A 156 12.63 -1.01 2.06
N PHE A 157 12.36 0.22 2.52
CA PHE A 157 11.52 0.45 3.71
C PHE A 157 10.12 -0.18 3.59
N TRP A 158 9.53 -0.22 2.41
CA TRP A 158 8.15 -0.69 2.10
C TRP A 158 8.04 -2.17 1.74
N ALA A 159 9.08 -2.95 2.01
CA ALA A 159 9.00 -4.40 1.86
C ALA A 159 7.89 -4.96 2.78
N VAL A 160 6.73 -5.30 2.22
CA VAL A 160 5.70 -6.05 2.95
C VAL A 160 6.01 -7.54 2.80
N PRO A 161 6.43 -8.25 3.87
CA PRO A 161 6.74 -9.67 3.78
C PRO A 161 5.47 -10.43 3.33
N GLU A 162 5.58 -11.24 2.27
CA GLU A 162 4.44 -11.94 1.64
C GLU A 162 3.65 -12.89 2.56
N ARG A 163 4.10 -13.12 3.80
CA ARG A 163 3.70 -14.29 4.58
C ARG A 163 3.15 -14.01 5.97
N ILE A 164 3.53 -12.92 6.61
CA ILE A 164 3.28 -12.73 8.04
C ILE A 164 3.21 -11.23 8.28
N ASN A 165 2.02 -10.65 8.50
CA ASN A 165 2.00 -9.47 9.33
C ASN A 165 2.48 -9.96 10.70
N PRO A 166 3.50 -9.33 11.29
CA PRO A 166 4.01 -9.75 12.59
C PRO A 166 2.94 -9.90 13.68
N HIS A 167 1.79 -9.20 13.51
CA HIS A 167 0.60 -9.27 14.36
C HIS A 167 -0.38 -10.42 14.05
N ASP A 168 -0.30 -11.05 12.87
CA ASP A 168 -1.15 -12.19 12.51
C ASP A 168 -0.70 -13.48 13.23
N VAL A 169 0.49 -13.49 13.82
CA VAL A 169 1.00 -14.60 14.64
C VAL A 169 0.52 -14.45 16.09
N THR A 170 -0.78 -14.49 16.28
CA THR A 170 -1.35 -14.68 17.63
C THR A 170 -1.02 -16.09 18.13
N ASP A 171 -0.77 -16.22 19.44
CA ASP A 171 -0.43 -17.38 20.29
C ASP A 171 -0.90 -18.80 19.85
N ASP A 172 -0.60 -19.24 18.64
CA ASP A 172 -0.74 -20.64 18.26
C ASP A 172 0.48 -21.39 18.84
N PRO A 173 0.28 -22.31 19.80
CA PRO A 173 1.38 -23.08 20.39
C PRO A 173 2.14 -23.95 19.37
N LEU A 174 1.61 -24.17 18.17
CA LEU A 174 2.35 -24.78 17.05
C LEU A 174 3.31 -23.79 16.34
N TYR A 175 3.05 -22.48 16.42
CA TYR A 175 3.91 -21.41 15.89
C TYR A 175 4.76 -20.71 16.97
N GLY A 176 4.46 -20.92 18.27
CA GLY A 176 5.23 -20.36 19.38
C GLY A 176 6.70 -20.79 19.44
N ALA A 177 7.07 -21.89 18.78
CA ALA A 177 8.48 -22.31 18.61
C ALA A 177 9.20 -21.63 17.43
N ALA A 178 8.46 -20.88 16.60
CA ALA A 178 8.95 -20.17 15.44
C ALA A 178 8.45 -18.72 15.50
N GLN A 179 8.86 -17.98 16.53
CA GLN A 179 8.95 -16.52 16.48
C GLN A 179 10.19 -16.18 15.64
N PRO A 180 10.10 -16.05 14.30
CA PRO A 180 11.30 -15.90 13.48
C PRO A 180 11.97 -14.54 13.74
N PHE A 181 11.18 -13.58 14.25
CA PHE A 181 11.58 -12.21 14.54
C PHE A 181 12.36 -12.05 15.85
N LEU A 182 12.15 -12.90 16.85
CA LEU A 182 12.95 -12.88 18.08
C LEU A 182 14.30 -13.60 17.91
N HIS A 183 14.37 -14.62 17.04
CA HIS A 183 15.62 -15.29 16.66
C HIS A 183 16.44 -14.57 15.57
N LEU A 184 15.94 -13.44 15.07
CA LEU A 184 16.64 -12.58 14.11
C LEU A 184 17.90 -11.94 14.73
N LYS A 185 17.94 -11.77 16.06
CA LYS A 185 19.15 -11.38 16.80
C LYS A 185 20.25 -12.45 16.76
N ASP A 186 19.89 -13.73 16.72
CA ASP A 186 20.85 -14.84 16.77
C ASP A 186 21.36 -15.25 15.39
N ASN A 187 20.69 -14.82 14.32
CA ASN A 187 21.07 -15.14 12.96
C ASN A 187 21.99 -14.04 12.38
N THR A 188 23.25 -14.06 12.82
CA THR A 188 24.34 -13.13 12.44
C THR A 188 24.62 -13.03 10.92
N ASN A 189 23.90 -13.79 10.09
CA ASN A 189 23.98 -13.75 8.64
C ASN A 189 22.95 -12.82 7.97
N LEU A 190 22.03 -12.21 8.72
CA LEU A 190 21.11 -11.19 8.20
C LEU A 190 21.81 -9.82 8.21
N LYS A 191 22.67 -9.61 7.20
CA LYS A 191 23.24 -8.28 6.92
C LYS A 191 22.22 -7.43 6.16
N GLY A 192 21.77 -6.34 6.76
CA GLY A 192 20.97 -5.29 6.12
C GLY A 192 19.47 -5.32 6.47
N TYR A 193 18.77 -4.25 6.07
CA TYR A 193 17.35 -4.08 6.32
C TYR A 193 16.49 -5.08 5.54
N ALA A 194 15.53 -5.66 6.26
CA ALA A 194 14.54 -6.57 5.71
C ALA A 194 13.14 -5.96 5.68
N HIS A 195 12.68 -5.44 6.81
CA HIS A 195 11.37 -4.85 7.03
C HIS A 195 11.41 -4.02 8.33
N GLY A 196 10.32 -3.32 8.64
CA GLY A 196 10.24 -2.30 9.68
C GLY A 196 10.60 -2.81 11.08
N ALA A 197 10.32 -4.07 11.42
CA ALA A 197 10.75 -4.64 12.70
C ALA A 197 12.27 -4.64 12.87
N MET A 198 13.06 -4.71 11.79
CA MET A 198 14.50 -4.62 11.88
C MET A 198 14.96 -3.27 12.41
N MET A 199 14.20 -2.19 12.18
CA MET A 199 14.53 -0.86 12.71
C MET A 199 14.45 -0.79 14.25
N LEU A 200 13.76 -1.75 14.88
CA LEU A 200 13.68 -1.88 16.34
C LEU A 200 14.88 -2.63 16.93
N VAL A 201 15.63 -3.38 16.12
CA VAL A 201 16.70 -4.29 16.61
C VAL A 201 18.07 -4.00 16.01
N LEU A 202 18.15 -3.30 14.88
CA LEU A 202 19.41 -2.88 14.27
C LEU A 202 20.07 -1.78 15.11
N GLU A 203 21.40 -1.87 15.25
CA GLU A 203 22.20 -0.83 15.91
C GLU A 203 22.26 0.46 15.08
N GLU A 204 22.25 0.32 13.75
CA GLU A 204 22.26 1.43 12.80
C GLU A 204 21.15 1.28 11.76
N TRP A 205 20.47 2.38 11.45
CA TRP A 205 19.44 2.43 10.42
C TRP A 205 20.08 2.51 9.03
N PRO A 206 19.44 1.95 7.99
CA PRO A 206 19.86 2.20 6.61
C PRO A 206 19.85 3.70 6.30
N SER A 207 20.75 4.15 5.44
CA SER A 207 20.64 5.51 4.90
C SER A 207 19.33 5.69 4.12
N ASP A 208 18.89 6.93 3.92
CA ASP A 208 17.67 7.20 3.15
C ASP A 208 17.75 6.57 1.74
N VAL A 209 18.90 6.64 1.07
CA VAL A 209 19.03 6.07 -0.29
C VAL A 209 18.97 4.54 -0.27
N GLU A 210 19.52 3.90 0.75
CA GLU A 210 19.50 2.43 0.89
C GLU A 210 18.14 1.90 1.36
N GLY A 211 17.49 2.64 2.24
CA GLY A 211 16.16 2.35 2.73
C GLY A 211 15.13 2.61 1.65
N TRP A 212 15.21 3.77 0.98
CA TRP A 212 14.28 4.13 -0.09
C TRP A 212 14.58 3.46 -1.43
N LYS A 213 15.78 2.95 -1.70
CA LYS A 213 16.11 2.24 -2.96
C LYS A 213 15.59 2.89 -4.26
N LEU A 214 15.37 4.21 -4.25
CA LEU A 214 14.95 4.95 -5.42
C LEU A 214 16.21 5.22 -6.24
N ARG A 215 16.13 5.01 -7.55
CA ARG A 215 17.28 5.18 -8.44
C ARG A 215 17.78 6.63 -8.50
N ASP A 216 16.88 7.57 -8.26
CA ASP A 216 17.16 9.00 -8.26
C ASP A 216 17.03 9.52 -6.83
N GLU A 217 18.17 9.91 -6.24
CA GLU A 217 18.25 10.49 -4.88
C GLU A 217 17.36 11.73 -4.72
N THR A 218 17.12 12.49 -5.80
CA THR A 218 16.28 13.70 -5.72
C THR A 218 14.80 13.39 -5.49
N LEU A 219 14.41 12.12 -5.63
CA LEU A 219 13.07 11.63 -5.32
C LEU A 219 12.95 11.05 -3.91
N VAL A 220 14.05 10.96 -3.16
CA VAL A 220 14.08 10.38 -1.81
C VAL A 220 13.58 11.41 -0.78
N PRO A 221 12.52 11.11 -0.02
CA PRO A 221 12.03 11.99 1.03
C PRO A 221 12.88 11.86 2.31
N HIS A 222 14.08 12.43 2.29
CA HIS A 222 15.11 12.31 3.33
C HIS A 222 14.66 12.44 4.80
N ILE A 223 15.06 11.47 5.62
CA ILE A 223 14.93 11.47 7.10
C ILE A 223 16.22 12.00 7.71
N PHE A 224 17.35 11.56 7.15
CA PHE A 224 18.67 11.87 7.62
C PHE A 224 19.16 13.10 6.86
N PHE A 225 19.09 14.23 7.55
CA PHE A 225 19.43 15.51 6.94
C PHE A 225 20.94 15.73 6.91
N THR A 226 21.40 16.32 5.81
CA THR A 226 22.80 16.66 5.55
C THR A 226 22.89 18.11 5.07
N ASP A 227 24.09 18.66 4.90
CA ASP A 227 24.25 20.00 4.30
C ASP A 227 23.69 20.08 2.87
N ARG A 228 23.70 18.95 2.14
CA ARG A 228 23.11 18.83 0.80
C ARG A 228 21.59 18.73 0.85
N PHE A 229 21.05 18.14 1.92
CA PHE A 229 19.61 17.90 2.13
C PHE A 229 19.20 18.36 3.53
N PRO A 230 19.08 19.68 3.76
CA PRO A 230 18.80 20.22 5.10
C PRO A 230 17.38 19.87 5.55
N PRO A 231 17.13 19.84 6.88
CA PRO A 231 15.78 19.61 7.41
C PRO A 231 14.84 20.71 6.92
N PRO A 232 13.60 20.36 6.52
CA PRO A 232 12.62 21.39 6.19
C PRO A 232 12.30 22.21 7.44
N ALA A 233 12.13 23.52 7.27
CA ALA A 233 11.72 24.39 8.36
C ALA A 233 10.37 23.93 8.94
N ARG A 234 10.15 24.12 10.24
CA ARG A 234 8.88 23.77 10.89
C ARG A 234 7.70 24.38 10.11
N PRO A 235 6.69 23.59 9.70
CA PRO A 235 5.59 24.12 8.91
C PRO A 235 4.73 25.06 9.75
N ARG A 236 4.30 26.17 9.16
CA ARG A 236 3.34 27.09 9.78
C ARG A 236 1.93 26.48 9.74
N PRO A 237 1.02 26.86 10.66
CA PRO A 237 -0.37 26.43 10.60
C PRO A 237 -0.98 26.70 9.21
N GLY A 238 -1.53 25.65 8.60
CA GLY A 238 -2.12 25.73 7.25
C GLY A 238 -1.10 25.87 6.11
N GLN A 239 0.21 25.72 6.33
CA GLN A 239 1.20 25.68 5.25
C GLN A 239 1.08 24.38 4.43
N VAL A 240 0.92 23.25 5.12
CA VAL A 240 0.71 21.93 4.53
C VAL A 240 -0.78 21.60 4.61
N ARG A 241 -1.45 21.52 3.46
CA ARG A 241 -2.91 21.35 3.34
C ARG A 241 -3.31 20.24 2.37
N ASP A 242 -2.42 19.89 1.47
CA ASP A 242 -2.59 18.91 0.41
C ASP A 242 -1.22 18.31 0.06
N TRP A 243 -1.20 17.31 -0.84
CA TRP A 243 0.05 16.70 -1.27
C TRP A 243 1.00 17.70 -1.89
N LYS A 244 0.52 18.60 -2.75
CA LYS A 244 1.37 19.58 -3.41
C LYS A 244 2.13 20.45 -2.40
N SER A 245 1.43 21.02 -1.42
CA SER A 245 2.03 21.84 -0.38
C SER A 245 2.94 21.06 0.58
N TRP A 246 2.66 19.76 0.80
CA TRP A 246 3.58 18.88 1.52
C TRP A 246 4.89 18.66 0.75
N TYR A 247 4.81 18.38 -0.56
CA TYR A 247 5.98 18.21 -1.43
C TYR A 247 6.80 19.50 -1.52
N ASP A 248 6.15 20.65 -1.72
CA ASP A 248 6.79 21.96 -1.73
C ASP A 248 7.50 22.24 -0.39
N TRP A 249 6.87 21.92 0.74
CA TRP A 249 7.47 22.05 2.08
C TRP A 249 8.68 21.13 2.27
N ARG A 250 8.65 19.93 1.71
CA ARG A 250 9.74 18.95 1.76
C ARG A 250 10.87 19.23 0.76
N GLY A 251 10.69 20.19 -0.15
CA GLY A 251 11.63 20.42 -1.24
C GLY A 251 11.67 19.25 -2.24
N LEU A 252 10.56 18.53 -2.37
CA LEU A 252 10.44 17.30 -3.15
C LEU A 252 9.62 17.53 -4.43
N SER A 253 10.06 16.95 -5.54
CA SER A 253 9.26 16.96 -6.78
C SER A 253 8.08 16.01 -6.69
N LEU A 254 6.91 16.38 -7.26
CA LEU A 254 5.76 15.47 -7.40
C LEU A 254 6.09 14.20 -8.20
N ALA A 255 7.22 14.16 -8.91
CA ALA A 255 7.75 12.93 -9.52
C ALA A 255 8.14 11.86 -8.48
N SER A 256 8.39 12.25 -7.23
CA SER A 256 8.69 11.29 -6.17
C SER A 256 7.46 10.46 -5.80
N PRO A 257 7.63 9.14 -5.58
CA PRO A 257 6.56 8.26 -5.15
C PRO A 257 6.20 8.38 -3.66
N ALA A 258 6.75 9.34 -2.92
CA ALA A 258 6.52 9.47 -1.48
C ALA A 258 5.04 9.42 -1.07
N ALA A 259 4.13 9.98 -1.87
CA ALA A 259 2.69 9.92 -1.59
C ALA A 259 2.07 8.51 -1.61
N ILE A 260 2.66 7.57 -2.36
CA ILE A 260 2.25 6.16 -2.37
C ILE A 260 2.63 5.48 -1.05
N LEU A 261 3.65 6.00 -0.38
CA LEU A 261 4.33 5.34 0.74
C LEU A 261 3.97 5.98 2.09
N MET A 262 3.62 7.26 2.09
CA MET A 262 3.27 8.05 3.27
C MET A 262 1.77 8.00 3.61
N ASP A 263 0.97 7.25 2.85
CA ASP A 263 -0.48 7.19 3.05
C ASP A 263 -0.85 6.67 4.44
N HIS A 264 -0.13 5.67 4.96
CA HIS A 264 -0.35 5.10 6.29
C HIS A 264 -0.10 6.09 7.43
N ILE A 265 0.98 6.88 7.36
CA ILE A 265 1.33 7.84 8.42
C ILE A 265 0.39 9.03 8.40
N LEU A 266 0.05 9.52 7.21
CA LEU A 266 -0.95 10.57 7.10
C LEU A 266 -2.32 10.08 7.53
N THR A 267 -2.68 8.83 7.23
CA THR A 267 -3.92 8.21 7.72
C THR A 267 -3.94 8.18 9.25
N THR A 268 -2.84 7.80 9.89
CA THR A 268 -2.70 7.83 11.36
C THR A 268 -2.86 9.25 11.88
N TYR A 269 -2.18 10.23 11.29
CA TYR A 269 -2.31 11.63 11.66
C TYR A 269 -3.76 12.11 11.56
N TYR A 270 -4.42 11.89 10.42
CA TYR A 270 -5.81 12.27 10.19
C TYR A 270 -6.78 11.55 11.12
N LEU A 271 -6.54 10.28 11.42
CA LEU A 271 -7.32 9.52 12.39
C LEU A 271 -7.27 10.21 13.76
N LEU A 272 -6.08 10.61 14.21
CA LEU A 272 -5.90 11.26 15.50
C LEU A 272 -6.47 12.68 15.55
N THR A 273 -6.29 13.47 14.49
CA THR A 273 -6.62 14.90 14.50
C THR A 273 -8.04 15.20 14.00
N GLU A 274 -8.50 14.53 12.95
CA GLU A 274 -9.77 14.85 12.28
C GLU A 274 -10.90 13.86 12.57
N THR A 275 -10.57 12.56 12.67
CA THR A 275 -11.59 11.51 12.89
C THR A 275 -11.92 11.34 14.37
N LEU A 276 -10.93 10.94 15.17
CA LEU A 276 -11.08 10.72 16.61
C LEU A 276 -11.00 12.04 17.38
N LYS A 277 -10.36 13.06 16.80
CA LYS A 277 -10.19 14.40 17.38
C LYS A 277 -9.57 14.35 18.78
N VAL A 278 -8.64 13.41 18.99
CA VAL A 278 -7.89 13.28 20.24
C VAL A 278 -6.85 14.40 20.41
N VAL A 279 -6.53 15.11 19.32
CA VAL A 279 -5.67 16.30 19.33
C VAL A 279 -6.40 17.49 18.71
N ASP A 280 -6.55 18.60 19.47
CA ASP A 280 -7.08 19.87 18.95
C ASP A 280 -5.95 20.80 18.50
N LEU A 281 -5.67 20.78 17.19
CA LEU A 281 -4.59 21.57 16.58
C LEU A 281 -4.81 23.09 16.68
N ARG A 282 -6.04 23.54 17.00
CA ARG A 282 -6.38 24.96 17.13
C ARG A 282 -5.92 25.56 18.45
N ARG A 283 -5.61 24.73 19.45
CA ARG A 283 -5.10 25.22 20.74
C ARG A 283 -3.67 25.76 20.60
N PRO A 284 -3.35 26.87 21.29
CA PRO A 284 -2.00 27.41 21.32
C PRO A 284 -1.05 26.40 21.97
N SER A 285 0.23 26.43 21.58
CA SER A 285 1.19 25.37 21.92
C SER A 285 1.39 25.12 23.41
N HIS A 286 1.14 26.12 24.26
CA HIS A 286 1.26 26.01 25.72
C HIS A 286 0.04 25.36 26.40
N GLU A 287 -1.08 25.18 25.68
CA GLU A 287 -2.29 24.51 26.17
C GLU A 287 -2.45 23.09 25.58
N ARG A 288 -1.50 22.65 24.75
CA ARG A 288 -1.56 21.35 24.11
C ARG A 288 -1.19 20.25 25.10
N GLN A 289 -2.02 19.22 25.16
CA GLN A 289 -1.73 18.01 25.91
C GLN A 289 -0.83 17.09 25.07
N VAL A 290 0.10 16.41 25.72
CA VAL A 290 0.87 15.32 25.12
C VAL A 290 -0.06 14.12 25.01
N VAL A 291 -0.11 13.53 23.82
CA VAL A 291 -0.83 12.28 23.57
C VAL A 291 0.19 11.21 23.26
N ASP A 292 0.32 10.24 24.15
CA ASP A 292 1.15 9.06 23.93
C ASP A 292 0.34 8.04 23.12
N VAL A 293 0.74 7.83 21.87
CA VAL A 293 0.09 6.88 20.96
C VAL A 293 0.90 5.59 20.97
N HIS A 294 0.35 4.56 21.62
CA HIS A 294 0.91 3.22 21.58
C HIS A 294 0.46 2.52 20.31
N TYR A 295 1.36 2.44 19.33
CA TYR A 295 1.10 1.76 18.07
C TYR A 295 1.27 0.25 18.26
N VAL A 296 0.15 -0.48 18.34
CA VAL A 296 0.15 -1.95 18.23
C VAL A 296 0.15 -2.24 16.75
N GLY A 297 1.17 -2.90 16.22
CA GLY A 297 1.34 -2.96 14.77
C GLY A 297 2.74 -2.66 14.32
N ALA A 298 3.41 -1.80 15.09
CA ALA A 298 4.28 -0.76 14.57
C ALA A 298 5.29 -1.27 13.54
N GLU A 299 5.82 -2.47 13.68
CA GLU A 299 6.74 -3.08 12.73
C GLU A 299 6.23 -3.17 11.29
N THR A 300 4.91 -3.26 11.06
CA THR A 300 4.33 -3.16 9.72
C THR A 300 4.36 -1.71 9.25
N GLU A 301 4.08 -0.76 10.13
CA GLU A 301 4.02 0.66 9.83
C GLU A 301 5.37 1.37 9.83
N LEU A 302 6.38 0.77 10.48
CA LEU A 302 7.78 1.13 10.38
C LEU A 302 8.29 0.93 8.95
N ASN A 303 7.62 0.09 8.15
CA ASN A 303 7.88 0.03 6.70
C ASN A 303 7.51 1.32 5.95
N TYR A 304 6.69 2.17 6.57
CA TYR A 304 6.15 3.37 5.97
C TYR A 304 6.67 4.64 6.63
N LEU A 305 7.55 4.54 7.64
CA LEU A 305 8.20 5.71 8.23
C LEU A 305 8.94 6.49 7.14
N PRO A 306 8.71 7.82 7.03
CA PRO A 306 9.45 8.66 6.11
C PRO A 306 10.91 8.47 6.40
#